data_AF-A0A3N0D6G6-F1
#
_entry.id   AF-A0A3N0D6G6-F1
#
_cell.length_a   1.000
_cell.length_b   1.000
_cell.length_c   1.000
_cell.angle_alpha   90.00
_cell.angle_beta   90.00
_cell.angle_gamma   90.00
#
_symmetry.space_group_name_H-M   'P 1'
#
loop_
_entity.id
_entity.type
_entity.pdbx_description
1 polymer ?
#
loop_
_entity_poly.entity_id
_entity_poly.type
_entity_poly.pdbx_seq_one_letter_code
_entity_poly.pdbx_strand_id
1 'polypeptide(L)'
;MLVVEALDDTPYTPTDNAVVYEADGTEPVRLAPPRDPVAEPSWVFGFSTAHLDARGRPVLVAATQVGDFWGHPDLESGTIVDVQEWC
;
A
#
# COMPACT_ATOMS: atom_id res chain seq x y z
N MET A 1 -6.73 15.89 -4.94
CA MET A 1 -6.26 15.56 -3.58
C MET A 1 -6.52 14.09 -3.40
N LEU A 2 -5.50 13.31 -3.09
CA LEU A 2 -5.56 11.85 -3.06
C LEU A 2 -5.61 11.42 -1.59
N VAL A 3 -6.61 10.63 -1.22
CA VAL A 3 -6.79 10.10 0.14
C VAL A 3 -6.55 8.60 0.08
N VAL A 4 -5.67 8.11 0.96
CA VAL A 4 -5.38 6.69 1.13
C VAL A 4 -5.98 6.26 2.46
N GLU A 5 -6.86 5.27 2.44
CA GLU A 5 -7.50 4.72 3.63
C GLU A 5 -7.20 3.23 3.75
N ALA A 6 -6.86 2.81 4.97
CA ALA A 6 -6.78 1.38 5.32
C ALA A 6 -8.18 0.92 5.75
N LEU A 7 -8.74 -0.04 5.03
CA LEU A 7 -10.13 -0.46 5.23
C LEU A 7 -10.22 -1.72 6.11
N ASP A 8 -11.21 -1.77 7.02
CA ASP A 8 -11.34 -2.79 8.09
C ASP A 8 -12.52 -3.79 7.91
N ASP A 9 -13.17 -3.79 6.73
CA ASP A 9 -14.43 -4.51 6.45
C ASP A 9 -14.31 -5.86 5.67
N THR A 10 -14.67 -6.99 6.29
CA THR A 10 -14.66 -8.33 5.66
C THR A 10 -15.56 -8.48 4.41
N PRO A 11 -15.21 -9.30 3.39
CA PRO A 11 -14.09 -10.24 3.33
C PRO A 11 -12.82 -9.58 2.75
N TYR A 12 -11.93 -9.11 3.63
CA TYR A 12 -10.57 -8.75 3.26
C TYR A 12 -9.73 -10.02 3.12
N THR A 13 -9.05 -10.16 1.98
CA THR A 13 -7.71 -10.75 2.03
C THR A 13 -6.82 -9.71 2.73
N PRO A 14 -6.16 -10.03 3.87
CA PRO A 14 -5.40 -9.07 4.68
C PRO A 14 -4.42 -8.20 3.88
N THR A 15 -3.97 -8.70 2.73
CA THR A 15 -3.08 -7.99 1.83
C THR A 15 -3.72 -6.78 1.16
N ASP A 16 -4.97 -6.82 0.67
CA ASP A 16 -5.48 -5.79 -0.26
C ASP A 16 -6.21 -4.64 0.46
N ASN A 17 -5.61 -4.15 1.55
CA ASN A 17 -6.26 -3.29 2.53
C ASN A 17 -6.07 -1.78 2.30
N ALA A 18 -5.52 -1.35 1.16
CA ALA A 18 -5.39 0.07 0.83
C ALA A 18 -6.19 0.44 -0.41
N VAL A 19 -6.93 1.54 -0.32
CA VAL A 19 -7.67 2.12 -1.44
C VAL A 19 -7.19 3.55 -1.67
N VAL A 20 -7.05 3.90 -2.94
CA VAL A 20 -6.83 5.27 -3.39
C VAL A 20 -8.18 5.84 -3.78
N TYR A 21 -8.55 6.99 -3.21
CA TYR A 21 -9.73 7.75 -3.60
C TYR A 21 -9.36 8.99 -4.43
N GLU A 22 -10.17 9.25 -5.45
CA GLU A 22 -10.20 10.54 -6.14
C GLU A 22 -10.76 11.63 -5.23
N ALA A 23 -10.54 12.89 -5.60
CA ALA A 23 -11.01 14.04 -4.81
C ALA A 23 -12.55 14.12 -4.69
N ASP A 24 -13.27 13.45 -5.59
CA ASP A 24 -14.73 13.35 -5.58
C ASP A 24 -15.26 12.14 -4.78
N GLY A 25 -14.37 11.36 -4.17
CA GLY A 25 -14.71 10.18 -3.38
C GLY A 25 -14.92 8.91 -4.21
N THR A 26 -14.70 8.94 -5.52
CA THR A 26 -14.65 7.73 -6.34
C THR A 26 -13.46 6.87 -5.92
N GLU A 27 -13.64 5.55 -5.85
CA GLU A 27 -12.59 4.55 -5.66
C GLU A 27 -12.03 4.14 -7.03
N PRO A 28 -10.93 4.75 -7.51
CA PRO A 28 -10.30 4.35 -8.76
C PRO A 28 -9.55 3.03 -8.65
N VAL A 29 -8.84 2.79 -7.54
CA VAL A 29 -7.87 1.68 -7.44
C VAL A 29 -7.77 1.15 -6.01
N ARG A 30 -7.93 -0.16 -5.86
CA ARG A 30 -7.49 -0.90 -4.68
C ARG A 30 -6.06 -1.39 -4.89
N LEU A 31 -5.19 -1.10 -3.94
CA LEU A 31 -3.78 -1.44 -3.99
C LEU A 31 -3.52 -2.81 -3.37
N ALA A 32 -2.63 -3.57 -4.00
CA ALA A 32 -2.04 -4.78 -3.44
C ALA A 32 -0.63 -4.48 -2.91
N PRO A 33 -0.24 -5.03 -1.75
CA PRO A 33 1.08 -4.86 -1.18
C PRO A 33 2.10 -5.67 -1.99
N PRO A 34 3.37 -5.24 -1.99
CA PRO A 34 4.38 -5.87 -2.82
C PRO A 34 4.66 -7.29 -2.29
N ARG A 35 4.53 -8.29 -3.16
CA ARG A 35 4.80 -9.70 -2.82
C ARG A 35 6.18 -10.18 -3.25
N ASP A 36 6.76 -9.54 -4.26
CA ASP A 36 8.09 -9.86 -4.79
C ASP A 36 9.27 -9.63 -3.81
N PRO A 37 9.25 -8.64 -2.90
CA PRO A 37 10.39 -8.42 -2.01
C PRO A 37 10.50 -9.46 -0.87
N VAL A 38 9.49 -10.32 -0.70
CA VAL A 38 9.52 -11.40 0.31
C VAL A 38 9.55 -12.78 -0.35
N ALA A 39 10.26 -13.73 0.26
CA ALA A 39 10.38 -15.08 -0.29
C ALA A 39 9.09 -15.91 -0.21
N GLU A 40 8.21 -15.61 0.75
CA GLU A 40 6.97 -16.31 1.02
C GLU A 40 5.82 -15.29 1.07
N PRO A 41 4.86 -15.31 0.12
CA PRO A 41 3.78 -14.32 0.05
C PRO A 41 2.92 -14.23 1.31
N SER A 42 2.78 -15.31 2.08
CA SER A 42 2.04 -15.29 3.35
C SER A 42 2.71 -14.48 4.46
N TRP A 43 3.95 -14.01 4.27
CA TRP A 43 4.62 -13.10 5.19
C TRP A 43 4.16 -11.64 5.04
N VAL A 44 3.41 -11.31 4.00
CA VAL A 44 2.87 -9.96 3.80
C VAL A 44 1.57 -9.80 4.59
N PHE A 45 1.55 -8.89 5.56
CA PHE A 45 0.37 -8.63 6.37
C PHE A 45 -0.60 -7.64 5.71
N GLY A 46 -0.07 -6.72 4.89
CA GLY A 46 -0.82 -5.64 4.25
C GLY A 46 -0.13 -4.29 4.40
N PHE A 47 -0.81 -3.23 3.99
CA PHE A 47 -0.38 -1.85 4.24
C PHE A 47 -0.66 -1.45 5.70
N SER A 48 0.30 -0.84 6.37
CA SER A 48 0.20 -0.44 7.79
C SER A 48 -0.02 1.07 7.98
N THR A 49 0.53 1.91 7.10
CA THR A 49 0.37 3.37 7.16
C THR A 49 0.64 4.04 5.82
N ALA A 50 0.17 5.28 5.67
CA ALA A 50 0.41 6.14 4.52
C ALA A 50 0.84 7.55 4.97
N HIS A 51 1.80 8.14 4.29
CA HIS A 51 2.31 9.49 4.56
C HIS A 51 2.72 10.20 3.27
N LEU A 52 3.15 11.46 3.38
CA LEU A 52 3.69 12.22 2.25
C LEU A 52 5.21 12.29 2.35
N ASP A 53 5.90 12.13 1.22
CA ASP A 53 7.33 12.43 1.13
C ASP A 53 7.59 13.95 1.17
N ALA A 54 8.87 14.33 1.17
CA ALA A 54 9.28 15.74 1.19
C ALA A 54 8.81 16.56 -0.03
N ARG A 55 8.32 15.90 -1.09
CA ARG A 55 7.76 16.51 -2.31
C ARG A 55 6.24 16.47 -2.32
N GLY A 56 5.59 16.00 -1.26
CA GLY A 56 4.14 15.88 -1.15
C GLY A 56 3.57 14.69 -1.91
N ARG A 57 4.37 13.69 -2.27
CA ARG A 57 3.89 12.46 -2.94
C ARG A 57 3.51 11.40 -1.91
N PRO A 58 2.43 10.64 -2.12
CA PRO A 58 2.07 9.55 -1.22
C PRO A 58 3.15 8.48 -1.14
N VAL A 59 3.37 7.99 0.06
CA VAL A 59 4.20 6.84 0.39
C VAL A 59 3.35 5.89 1.23
N LEU A 60 3.35 4.62 0.87
CA LEU A 60 2.69 3.55 1.59
C LEU A 60 3.75 2.65 2.24
N VAL A 61 3.45 2.19 3.45
CA VAL A 61 4.26 1.19 4.16
C VAL A 61 3.51 -0.12 4.18
N ALA A 62 4.15 -1.19 3.73
CA ALA A 62 3.68 -2.56 3.80
C ALA A 62 4.39 -3.29 4.93
N ALA A 63 3.63 -3.82 5.88
CA ALA A 63 4.14 -4.59 6.99
C ALA A 63 4.33 -6.07 6.60
N THR A 64 5.45 -6.65 6.99
CA THR A 64 5.75 -8.06 6.72
C THR A 64 6.39 -8.74 7.93
N GLN A 65 6.52 -10.07 7.86
CA GLN A 65 7.21 -10.86 8.88
C GLN A 65 8.74 -10.63 8.92
N VAL A 66 9.33 -10.05 7.86
CA VAL A 66 10.79 -9.92 7.70
C VAL A 66 11.30 -8.47 7.72
N GLY A 67 10.43 -7.52 8.05
CA GLY A 67 10.71 -6.10 7.98
C GLY A 67 9.71 -5.38 7.09
N ASP A 68 9.51 -4.10 7.37
CA ASP A 68 8.54 -3.31 6.62
C ASP A 68 9.18 -2.80 5.33
N PHE A 69 8.36 -2.62 4.29
CA PHE A 69 8.77 -2.04 3.02
C PHE A 69 7.95 -0.78 2.75
N TRP A 70 8.50 0.15 2.00
CA TRP A 70 7.78 1.34 1.55
C TRP A 70 8.02 1.66 0.10
N GLY A 71 7.08 2.39 -0.49
CA GLY A 71 7.13 2.80 -1.89
C GLY A 71 6.03 3.78 -2.26
N HIS A 72 5.97 4.14 -3.52
CA HIS A 72 4.96 5.05 -4.07
C HIS A 72 3.84 4.26 -4.75
N PRO A 73 2.56 4.67 -4.61
CA PRO A 73 1.48 4.00 -5.32
C PRO A 73 1.63 4.17 -6.83
N ASP A 74 1.52 3.06 -7.55
CA ASP A 74 1.27 3.02 -8.99
C ASP A 74 -0.21 2.70 -9.23
N LEU A 75 -0.94 3.69 -9.73
CA LEU A 75 -2.38 3.60 -9.97
C LEU A 75 -2.70 2.77 -11.23
N GLU A 76 -1.74 2.60 -12.14
CA GLU A 76 -1.96 1.78 -13.34
C GLU A 76 -1.91 0.29 -12.98
N SER A 77 -0.91 -0.11 -12.19
CA SER A 77 -0.73 -1.51 -11.80
C SER A 77 -1.47 -1.89 -10.51
N GLY A 78 -1.92 -0.92 -9.72
CA GLY A 78 -2.52 -1.16 -8.40
C GLY A 78 -1.52 -1.72 -7.38
N THR A 79 -0.25 -1.32 -7.44
CA THR A 79 0.80 -1.77 -6.49
C THR A 79 1.60 -0.58 -5.97
N ILE A 80 2.70 -0.84 -5.26
CA ILE A 80 3.73 0.17 -4.99
C ILE A 80 4.99 -0.06 -5.82
N VAL A 81 5.62 1.03 -6.24
CA VAL A 81 6.89 1.07 -6.98
C VAL A 81 7.96 1.78 -6.16
N ASP A 82 9.21 1.74 -6.65
CA ASP A 82 10.39 2.27 -5.96
C ASP A 82 10.56 1.69 -4.54
N VAL A 83 10.29 0.38 -4.41
CA VAL A 83 10.20 -0.33 -3.12
C VAL A 83 11.54 -0.35 -2.40
N GLN A 84 11.53 0.04 -1.13
CA GLN A 84 12.69 0.09 -0.25
C GLN A 84 12.37 -0.54 1.10
N GLU A 85 13.39 -1.08 1.76
CA GLU A 85 13.29 -1.53 3.15
C GLU A 85 13.11 -0.32 4.09
N TRP A 86 12.28 -0.51 5.12
CA TRP A 86 12.06 0.44 6.20
C TRP A 86 12.98 0.07 7.37
N CYS A 87 14.09 0.79 7.50
CA CYS A 87 15.09 0.61 8.58
C CYS A 87 14.68 1.28 9.89
#